data_AF-A0A9W8K293-F1
#
_entry.id   AF-A0A9W8K293-F1
#
_cell.length_a   1.000
_cell.length_b   1.000
_cell.length_c   1.000
_cell.angle_alpha   90.00
_cell.angle_beta   90.00
_cell.angle_gamma   90.00
#
_symmetry.space_group_name_H-M   'P 1'
#
loop_
_entity.id
_entity.type
_entity.pdbx_description
1 polymer ?
#
loop_
_entity_poly.entity_id
_entity_poly.type
_entity_poly.pdbx_seq_one_letter_code
_entity_poly.pdbx_strand_id
1 'polypeptide(L)' 'MFRPSLRALAAHVKKPPAPRTSLKIGLIPADGIGKEVIPAAKEAIIALGSDIPKLEFIDLVAGWECFTRTGVALPEETLE' A
#
# COMPACT_ATOMS: atom_id res chain seq x y z
N MET A 1 -43.42 9.40 12.90
CA MET A 1 -42.14 9.27 13.61
C MET A 1 -41.51 7.92 13.22
N PHE A 2 -40.72 7.89 12.15
CA PHE A 2 -40.06 6.67 11.66
C PHE A 2 -38.64 6.62 12.27
N ARG A 3 -38.33 5.56 13.04
CA ARG A 3 -36.97 5.27 13.49
C ARG A 3 -36.40 4.17 12.57
N PRO A 4 -35.47 4.47 11.65
CA PRO A 4 -34.83 3.41 10.90
C PRO A 4 -33.92 2.61 11.84
N SER A 5 -34.04 1.29 11.75
CA SER A 5 -33.23 0.31 12.46
C SER A 5 -31.75 0.47 12.11
N LEU A 6 -30.91 0.58 13.14
CA LEU A 6 -29.43 0.62 13.03
C LEU A 6 -28.81 -0.61 12.35
N ARG A 7 -29.58 -1.66 12.01
CA ARG A 7 -29.08 -2.89 11.38
C ARG A 7 -28.71 -2.76 9.90
N ALA A 8 -29.12 -1.70 9.20
CA ALA A 8 -28.90 -1.59 7.76
C ALA A 8 -27.53 -1.01 7.34
N LEU A 9 -26.72 -0.50 8.28
CA LEU A 9 -25.45 0.16 7.95
C LEU A 9 -24.20 -0.74 8.03
N ALA A 10 -24.34 -2.01 8.45
CA ALA A 10 -23.21 -2.90 8.72
C ALA A 10 -22.84 -3.86 7.57
N ALA A 11 -23.50 -3.77 6.41
CA ALA A 11 -23.40 -4.79 5.35
C ALA A 11 -22.16 -4.67 4.42
N HIS A 12 -21.22 -3.76 4.67
CA HIS A 12 -19.99 -3.64 3.88
C HIS A 12 -18.68 -3.72 4.67
N VAL A 13 -18.74 -3.95 5.99
CA VAL A 13 -17.53 -4.22 6.78
C VAL A 13 -17.16 -5.69 6.59
N LYS A 14 -16.35 -5.96 5.56
CA LYS A 14 -15.73 -7.27 5.34
C LYS A 14 -15.03 -7.67 6.65
N LYS A 15 -15.37 -8.85 7.19
CA LYS A 15 -14.71 -9.44 8.38
C LYS A 15 -13.21 -9.20 8.26
N PRO A 16 -12.54 -8.55 9.25
CA PRO A 16 -11.12 -8.31 9.14
C PRO A 16 -10.42 -9.65 8.94
N PRO A 17 -9.47 -9.74 8.00
CA PRO A 17 -8.69 -10.96 7.84
C PRO A 17 -8.05 -11.34 9.19
N ALA A 18 -7.84 -12.63 9.40
CA ALA A 18 -7.11 -13.10 10.57
C ALA A 18 -5.79 -12.30 10.72
N PRO A 19 -5.36 -11.98 11.95
CA PRO A 19 -4.19 -11.14 12.17
C PRO A 19 -3.00 -11.75 11.43
N ARG A 20 -2.52 -11.01 10.42
CA ARG A 20 -1.35 -11.44 9.65
C ARG A 20 -0.13 -11.28 10.53
N THR A 21 0.72 -12.30 10.56
CA THR A 21 2.01 -12.24 11.28
C THR A 21 3.01 -11.33 10.58
N SER A 22 2.86 -11.10 9.27
CA SER A 22 3.61 -10.12 8.50
C SER A 22 2.80 -9.45 7.37
N LEU A 23 3.24 -8.24 7.00
CA LEU A 23 2.75 -7.44 5.89
C LEU A 23 3.88 -7.22 4.88
N LYS A 24 3.62 -7.55 3.62
CA LYS A 24 4.49 -7.24 2.49
C LYS A 24 3.99 -5.97 1.81
N ILE A 25 4.87 -5.00 1.60
CA ILE A 25 4.53 -3.66 1.08
C ILE A 25 5.43 -3.37 -0.11
N GLY A 26 4.83 -3.20 -1.30
CA GLY A 26 5.52 -2.70 -2.48
C GLY A 26 5.76 -1.20 -2.39
N LEU A 27 7.00 -0.77 -2.60
CA LEU A 27 7.42 0.62 -2.66
C LEU A 27 7.65 1.00 -4.12
N ILE A 28 6.83 1.90 -4.66
CA ILE A 28 6.95 2.41 -6.02
C ILE A 28 7.18 3.93 -5.95
N PRO A 29 8.45 4.40 -5.91
CA PRO A 29 8.75 5.83 -5.89
C PRO A 29 8.43 6.55 -7.21
N ALA A 30 8.36 5.82 -8.32
CA ALA A 30 8.12 6.33 -9.67
C ALA A 30 8.96 7.59 -9.99
N ASP A 31 8.31 8.72 -10.30
CA ASP A 31 8.94 9.92 -10.83
C ASP A 31 8.83 11.13 -9.88
N GLY A 32 9.68 12.13 -10.12
CA GLY A 32 9.65 13.40 -9.39
C GLY A 32 9.81 13.22 -7.88
N ILE A 33 8.99 13.93 -7.12
CA ILE A 33 9.06 13.94 -5.64
C ILE A 33 8.72 12.58 -5.01
N GLY A 34 8.15 11.64 -5.76
CA GLY A 34 7.89 10.28 -5.28
C GLY A 34 9.16 9.61 -4.71
N LYS A 35 10.33 9.93 -5.27
CA LYS A 35 11.65 9.47 -4.81
C LYS A 35 12.08 10.03 -3.46
N GLU A 36 11.47 11.12 -3.01
CA GLU A 36 11.76 11.76 -1.72
C GLU A 36 10.69 11.39 -0.68
N VAL A 37 9.42 11.39 -1.07
CA VAL A 37 8.30 11.21 -0.14
C VAL A 37 8.04 9.74 0.22
N ILE A 38 8.28 8.79 -0.70
CA ILE A 38 8.08 7.35 -0.42
C ILE A 38 9.08 6.84 0.64
N PRO A 39 10.38 7.18 0.60
CA PRO A 39 11.28 6.87 1.70
C PRO A 39 10.82 7.46 3.04
N ALA A 40 10.36 8.72 3.06
CA ALA A 40 9.85 9.32 4.29
C ALA A 40 8.60 8.60 4.83
N ALA A 41 7.69 8.17 3.95
CA ALA A 41 6.53 7.38 4.33
C ALA A 41 6.92 6.00 4.89
N LYS A 42 7.92 5.33 4.30
CA LYS A 42 8.48 4.08 4.81
C LYS A 42 8.99 4.25 6.24
N GLU A 43 9.78 5.30 6.51
CA GLU A 43 10.28 5.59 7.87
C GLU A 43 9.15 5.85 8.87
N ALA A 44 8.11 6.60 8.46
CA ALA A 44 6.94 6.84 9.29
C ALA A 44 6.19 5.53 9.64
N ILE A 45 6.10 4.59 8.69
CA ILE A 45 5.49 3.28 8.92
C ILE A 45 6.36 2.42 9.86
N ILE A 46 7.69 2.42 9.68
CA ILE A 46 8.63 1.69 10.55
C ILE A 46 8.54 2.19 11.99
N ALA A 47 8.35 3.50 12.19
CA ALA A 47 8.24 4.11 13.52
C ALA A 47 7.06 3.60 14.36
N LEU A 48 6.04 2.98 13.74
CA LEU A 48 4.93 2.34 14.46
C LEU A 48 5.38 1.08 15.23
N GLY A 49 6.52 0.49 14.89
CA GLY A 49 7.14 -0.59 15.66
C GLY A 49 6.21 -1.80 15.88
N SER A 50 6.03 -2.19 17.15
CA SER A 50 5.23 -3.36 17.53
C SER A 50 3.72 -3.15 17.46
N ASP A 51 3.25 -1.93 17.19
CA ASP A 51 1.82 -1.64 17.07
C ASP A 51 1.22 -2.21 15.76
N ILE A 52 2.08 -2.64 14.84
CA ILE A 52 1.73 -3.23 13.55
C ILE A 52 2.45 -4.56 13.33
N PRO A 53 1.94 -5.44 12.43
CA PRO A 53 2.63 -6.67 12.07
C PRO A 53 4.03 -6.42 11.50
N LYS A 54 4.88 -7.47 11.53
CA LYS A 54 6.21 -7.42 10.92
C LYS A 54 6.12 -6.97 9.46
N LEU A 55 6.96 -6.01 9.09
CA LEU A 55 6.97 -5.42 7.75
C LEU A 55 8.07 -6.02 6.88
N GLU A 56 7.74 -6.24 5.62
CA GLU A 56 8.66 -6.61 4.55
C GLU A 56 8.41 -5.65 3.38
N PHE A 57 9.40 -4.81 3.08
CA PHE A 57 9.32 -3.86 1.98
C PHE A 57 9.96 -4.43 0.73
N ILE A 58 9.33 -4.19 -0.43
CA ILE A 58 9.80 -4.63 -1.74
C ILE A 58 9.92 -3.40 -2.62
N ASP A 59 11.12 -3.07 -3.08
CA ASP A 59 11.31 -1.96 -4.01
C ASP A 59 10.88 -2.39 -5.41
N LEU A 60 10.03 -1.58 -6.03
CA LEU A 60 9.40 -1.85 -7.32
C LEU A 60 9.57 -0.64 -8.26
N VAL A 61 9.45 -0.87 -9.56
CA VAL A 61 9.69 0.14 -10.59
C VAL A 61 8.44 0.38 -11.42
N ALA A 62 8.09 1.64 -11.59
CA ALA A 62 7.04 2.06 -12.52
C ALA A 62 7.24 3.53 -12.86
N GLY A 63 6.45 4.05 -13.80
CA GLY A 63 6.38 5.47 -14.11
C GLY A 63 7.02 5.85 -15.44
N TRP A 64 7.17 7.15 -15.63
CA TRP A 64 7.68 7.79 -16.83
C TRP A 64 9.16 7.46 -17.06
N GLU A 65 10.02 7.53 -16.04
CA GLU A 65 11.42 7.16 -16.19
C GLU A 65 11.55 5.71 -16.65
N CYS A 66 10.78 4.79 -16.04
CA CYS A 66 10.72 3.40 -16.46
C CYS A 66 10.36 3.30 -17.95
N PHE A 67 9.28 3.98 -18.37
CA PHE A 67 8.87 4.05 -19.77
C PHE A 67 9.96 4.59 -20.69
N THR A 68 10.66 5.68 -20.32
CA THR A 68 11.72 6.25 -21.15
C THR A 68 12.92 5.32 -21.34
N ARG A 69 13.17 4.42 -20.38
CA ARG A 69 14.27 3.45 -20.43
C ARG A 69 13.90 2.15 -21.12
N THR A 70 12.69 1.65 -20.91
CA THR A 70 12.28 0.28 -21.30
C THR A 70 11.18 0.25 -22.35
N GLY A 71 10.52 1.37 -22.63
CA GLY A 71 9.31 1.44 -23.45
C GLY A 71 8.04 0.97 -22.72
N VAL A 72 8.13 0.58 -21.45
CA VAL A 72 7.02 0.06 -20.65
C VAL A 72 6.93 0.80 -19.32
N ALA A 73 5.80 1.49 -19.07
CA ALA A 73 5.61 2.31 -17.88
C ALA A 73 5.36 1.47 -16.60
N LEU A 74 4.81 0.27 -16.76
CA LEU A 74 4.51 -0.65 -15.66
C LEU A 74 4.95 -2.06 -16.07
N PRO A 75 6.16 -2.50 -15.69
CA PRO A 75 6.65 -3.85 -15.97
C PRO A 75 5.79 -4.93 -15.32
N GLU A 76 5.72 -6.11 -15.94
CA GLU A 76 4.93 -7.23 -15.44
C GLU A 76 5.41 -7.68 -14.05
N GLU A 77 6.72 -7.63 -13.81
CA GLU A 77 7.33 -7.99 -12.52
C GLU A 77 6.89 -7.07 -11.37
N THR A 78 6.33 -5.89 -11.67
CA THR A 78 5.75 -4.99 -10.66
C THR A 78 4.28 -5.32 -10.36
N LEU A 79 3.61 -6.11 -11.21
CA LEU A 79 2.24 -6.58 -11.02
C LEU A 79 2.17 -7.89 -10.21
N GLU A 80 3.23 -8.69 -10.21
CA GLU A 80 3.35 -9.97 -9.50
C GLU A 80 3.60 -9.80 -7.98
#